data_AF-A0A3C1Y853-F1
#
_entry.id   AF-A0A3C1Y853-F1
#
_cell.length_a   1.000
_cell.length_b   1.000
_cell.length_c   1.000
_cell.angle_alpha   90.00
_cell.angle_beta   90.00
_cell.angle_gamma   90.00
#
_symmetry.space_group_name_H-M   'P 1'
#
loop_
_entity.id
_entity.type
_entity.pdbx_description
1 polymer ?
#
loop_
_entity_poly.entity_id
_entity_poly.type
_entity_poly.pdbx_seq_one_letter_code
_entity_poly.pdbx_strand_id
1 'polypeptide(L)' 'TSPDMSGHNVNPQRVNNYDGSVITLNEEKGFYLDPAEFPEMLQYVGQDLITTDGTTLLGADD' A
#
# COMPACT_ATOMS: atom_id res chain seq x y z
N THR A 1 -9.83 -12.32 19.35
CA THR A 1 -8.70 -11.75 20.09
C THR A 1 -7.45 -12.31 19.45
N SER A 2 -7.06 -11.66 18.36
CA SER A 2 -5.82 -11.93 17.63
C SER A 2 -4.79 -10.91 18.09
N PRO A 3 -3.54 -11.33 18.26
CA PRO A 3 -2.54 -10.53 18.96
C PRO A 3 -2.30 -9.23 18.19
N ASP A 4 -2.25 -8.13 18.93
CA ASP A 4 -1.68 -6.84 18.55
C ASP A 4 -0.38 -7.04 17.75
N MET A 5 -0.48 -7.18 16.43
CA MET A 5 0.64 -6.84 15.56
C MET A 5 0.69 -5.33 15.60
N SER A 6 1.49 -4.86 16.55
CA SER A 6 1.80 -3.46 16.74
C SER A 6 2.29 -2.91 15.41
N GLY A 7 1.43 -2.18 14.70
CA GLY A 7 1.77 -1.32 13.57
C GLY A 7 2.61 -0.14 14.05
N HIS A 8 3.71 -0.43 14.75
CA HIS A 8 4.47 0.56 15.51
C HIS A 8 5.39 1.40 14.62
N ASN A 9 5.33 1.24 13.30
CA ASN A 9 6.08 2.04 12.33
C ASN A 9 5.48 1.96 10.92
N VAL A 10 4.15 1.94 10.79
CA VAL A 10 3.54 2.19 9.48
C VAL A 10 3.76 3.66 9.13
N ASN A 11 4.50 3.91 8.05
CA ASN A 11 4.56 5.21 7.41
C ASN A 11 3.51 5.20 6.30
N PRO A 12 2.27 5.66 6.57
CA PRO A 12 1.23 5.70 5.55
C PRO A 12 1.60 6.75 4.50
N GLN A 13 1.61 6.34 3.24
CA GLN A 13 1.77 7.20 2.09
C GLN A 13 0.41 7.45 1.45
N ARG A 14 0.02 8.73 1.37
CA ARG A 14 -1.18 9.15 0.64
C ARG A 14 -0.83 9.37 -0.82
N VAL A 15 -1.48 8.61 -1.69
CA VAL A 15 -1.41 8.76 -3.15
C VAL A 15 -2.75 9.32 -3.60
N ASN A 16 -2.79 10.63 -3.83
CA ASN A 16 -3.99 11.29 -4.30
C ASN A 16 -4.18 11.06 -5.80
N ASN A 17 -5.43 10.82 -6.22
CA ASN A 17 -5.79 10.56 -7.63
C ASN A 17 -4.81 9.57 -8.28
N TYR A 18 -4.77 8.34 -7.78
CA TYR A 18 -3.88 7.34 -8.33
C TYR A 18 -4.07 7.16 -9.83
N ASP A 19 -2.99 7.25 -10.59
CA ASP A 19 -3.07 7.28 -12.06
C ASP A 19 -2.85 5.90 -12.70
N GLY A 20 -2.70 4.83 -11.90
CA GLY A 20 -2.32 3.52 -12.42
C GLY A 20 -0.81 3.42 -12.67
N SER A 21 -0.01 4.21 -11.95
CA SER A 21 1.45 4.19 -12.01
C SER A 21 2.04 3.28 -10.93
N VAL A 22 3.32 2.95 -11.03
CA VAL A 22 4.00 2.19 -9.98
C VAL A 22 4.10 3.05 -8.71
N ILE A 23 3.67 2.51 -7.56
CA ILE A 23 3.80 3.18 -6.26
C ILE A 23 5.02 2.62 -5.54
N THR A 24 6.01 3.44 -5.26
CA THR A 24 7.16 3.01 -4.45
C THR A 24 6.79 3.02 -2.98
N LEU A 25 6.68 1.83 -2.38
CA LEU A 25 6.38 1.71 -0.95
C LEU A 25 7.61 1.92 -0.09
N ASN A 26 8.71 1.29 -0.47
CA ASN A 26 9.96 1.40 0.27
C ASN A 26 11.16 1.20 -0.65
N GLU A 27 11.86 2.29 -0.98
CA GLU A 27 13.06 2.28 -1.82
C GLU A 27 14.19 1.46 -1.20
N GLU A 28 14.34 1.49 0.13
CA GLU A 28 15.43 0.80 0.83
C GLU A 28 15.32 -0.72 0.76
N LYS A 29 14.09 -1.24 0.72
CA LYS A 29 13.79 -2.67 0.59
C LYS A 29 13.47 -3.10 -0.84
N GLY A 30 13.35 -2.14 -1.77
CA GLY A 30 12.90 -2.40 -3.12
C GLY A 30 11.46 -2.91 -3.21
N PHE A 31 10.57 -2.41 -2.33
CA PHE A 31 9.14 -2.71 -2.42
C PHE A 31 8.43 -1.68 -3.29
N TYR A 32 7.80 -2.19 -4.35
CA TYR A 32 7.02 -1.41 -5.30
C TYR A 32 5.66 -2.06 -5.48
N LEU A 33 4.61 -1.26 -5.55
CA LEU A 33 3.28 -1.64 -5.97
C LEU A 33 3.21 -1.38 -7.47
N ASP A 34 3.49 -2.42 -8.26
CA ASP A 34 3.40 -2.36 -9.71
C ASP A 34 2.01 -2.86 -10.16
N PRO A 35 1.22 -2.05 -10.89
CA PRO A 35 -0.07 -2.48 -11.42
C PRO A 35 0.05 -3.62 -12.45
N ALA A 36 1.25 -3.88 -12.99
CA ALA A 36 1.50 -5.06 -13.81
C ALA A 36 1.49 -6.36 -13.00
N GLU A 37 1.96 -6.32 -11.75
CA GLU A 37 1.92 -7.47 -10.83
C GLU A 37 0.58 -7.55 -10.09
N PHE A 38 0.00 -6.39 -9.76
CA PHE A 38 -1.26 -6.27 -9.04
C PHE A 38 -2.27 -5.48 -9.88
N PRO A 39 -2.93 -6.12 -10.86
CA PRO A 39 -3.90 -5.46 -11.75
C PRO A 39 -5.12 -4.91 -11.02
N GLU A 40 -5.38 -5.36 -9.79
CA GLU A 40 -6.39 -4.79 -8.89
C GLU A 40 -6.17 -3.29 -8.63
N MET A 41 -4.92 -2.80 -8.63
CA MET A 41 -4.64 -1.37 -8.49
C MET A 41 -5.28 -0.53 -9.58
N LEU A 42 -5.39 -1.06 -10.80
CA LEU A 42 -6.01 -0.35 -11.91
C LEU A 42 -7.50 -0.07 -11.67
N GLN A 43 -8.15 -0.80 -10.76
CA GLN A 43 -9.54 -0.55 -10.37
C GLN A 43 -9.68 0.69 -9.47
N TYR A 44 -8.60 1.10 -8.80
CA TYR A 44 -8.55 2.26 -7.92
C TYR A 44 -7.99 3.50 -8.63
N VAL A 45 -7.84 3.47 -9.96
CA VAL A 45 -7.40 4.62 -10.75
C VAL A 45 -8.42 5.76 -10.63
N GLY A 46 -7.93 6.96 -10.32
CA GLY A 46 -8.74 8.14 -10.01
C GLY A 46 -9.22 8.20 -8.56
N GLN A 47 -8.89 7.22 -7.71
CA GLN A 47 -9.19 7.25 -6.28
C GLN A 47 -7.96 7.64 -5.45
N ASP A 48 -8.19 8.09 -4.22
CA ASP A 48 -7.13 8.36 -3.26
C ASP A 48 -6.74 7.06 -2.55
N LEU A 49 -5.54 6.54 -2.81
CA LEU A 49 -5.01 5.38 -2.10
C LEU A 49 -4.20 5.81 -0.88
N ILE A 50 -4.30 5.00 0.17
CA ILE A 50 -3.42 5.08 1.32
C ILE A 50 -2.68 3.76 1.37
N THR A 51 -1.38 3.81 1.12
CA THR A 51 -0.50 2.64 1.12
C THR A 51 0.42 2.71 2.32
N THR A 52 1.01 1.58 2.73
CA THR A 52 2.01 1.52 3.80
C THR A 52 3.34 1.05 3.24
N ASP A 53 4.40 1.21 4.02
CA ASP A 53 5.79 0.86 3.69
C ASP A 53 6.06 -0.65 3.44
N GLY A 54 5.02 -1.47 3.21
CA GLY A 54 5.11 -2.91 2.91
C GLY A 54 5.57 -3.79 4.09
N THR A 55 5.86 -3.18 5.24
CA THR A 55 6.40 -3.85 6.44
C THR A 55 5.33 -4.30 7.42
N THR A 56 4.08 -3.88 7.23
CA THR A 56 2.94 -4.26 8.07
C THR A 56 1.81 -4.68 7.16
N LEU A 57 1.20 -5.83 7.46
CA LEU A 57 -0.01 -6.28 6.79
C LEU A 57 -1.08 -5.22 7.03
N LEU A 58 -1.53 -4.53 5.98
CA LEU A 58 -2.69 -3.66 6.07
C LEU A 58 -3.87 -4.61 6.26
N GLY A 59 -4.22 -4.87 7.53
CA GLY A 59 -5.32 -5.74 7.88
C GLY A 59 -6.58 -5.21 7.23
N ALA A 60 -6.98 -5.83 6.11
CA ALA A 60 -8.37 -5.87 5.68
C ALA A 60 -9.09 -6.82 6.65
N ASP A 61 -9.21 -6.41 7.91
CA ASP A 61 -10.03 -7.08 8.91
C ASP A 61 -11.31 -6.23 9.00
N ASP A 62 -12.35 -6.74 8.32
CA ASP A 62 -13.76 -6.33 8.25
C ASP A 62 -14.15 -4.90 8.71
#